data_AF-A0A845PWF2-F1
#
_entry.id   AF-A0A845PWF2-F1
#
_cell.length_a   1.000
_cell.length_b   1.000
_cell.length_c   1.000
_cell.angle_alpha   90.00
_cell.angle_beta   90.00
_cell.angle_gamma   90.00
#
_symmetry.space_group_name_H-M   'P 1'
#
loop_
_entity.id
_entity.type
_entity.pdbx_description
1 polymer ?
#
loop_
_entity_poly.entity_id
_entity_poly.type
_entity_poly.pdbx_seq_one_letter_code
_entity_poly.pdbx_strand_id
1 'polypeptide(L)'
;MLIDNTYFSNWNDIPNLNEPDPNNRVNGLLSDIIQQAEKDVLLLAFGYEMLEDFRKYIKPEGGLADDAPNGYKDIVFGKSYTKEIHGEQKKCIWFGLLEEYPKSSLLADYAYFLFKTHKATQTTEFGEAKVNPKVGRTVSSTPKIVRSWNTFLEKFQGNFIRDADGFTLEGAGYAFVNGGVDYYGVEEHCGRVSFLQYLHDNRSDYPLLNGDSFKMRMKIKNTWSI
;
A
#
# COMPACT_ATOMS: atom_id res chain seq x y z
N MET A 1 7.76 13.01 -5.27
CA MET A 1 7.44 11.85 -4.41
C MET A 1 6.34 12.27 -3.45
N LEU A 2 5.50 11.36 -2.98
CA LEU A 2 4.48 11.63 -1.95
C LEU A 2 5.02 11.42 -0.54
N ILE A 3 5.87 10.40 -0.34
CA ILE A 3 6.50 10.10 0.95
C ILE A 3 7.99 10.44 0.93
N ASP A 4 8.57 10.58 2.12
CA ASP A 4 9.99 10.82 2.35
C ASP A 4 10.53 9.91 3.46
N ASN A 5 11.80 10.10 3.82
CA ASN A 5 12.48 9.33 4.86
C ASN A 5 11.80 9.41 6.25
N THR A 6 11.02 10.46 6.52
CA THR A 6 10.38 10.64 7.83
C THR A 6 9.24 9.64 8.08
N TYR A 7 8.72 9.01 7.03
CA TYR A 7 7.75 7.91 7.12
C TYR A 7 8.38 6.58 7.57
N PHE A 8 9.70 6.47 7.58
CA PHE A 8 10.44 5.26 8.01
C PHE A 8 10.89 5.39 9.46
N SER A 9 9.93 5.71 10.32
CA SER A 9 10.07 5.79 11.77
C SER A 9 9.13 4.79 12.46
N ASN A 10 9.37 4.52 13.75
CA ASN A 10 8.57 3.59 14.56
C ASN A 10 8.60 2.14 14.06
N TRP A 11 7.52 1.69 13.40
CA TRP A 11 7.32 0.30 13.01
C TRP A 11 8.09 -0.07 11.74
N ASN A 12 8.29 0.90 10.84
CA ASN A 12 9.07 0.78 9.61
C ASN A 12 10.45 1.43 9.77
N ASP A 13 11.03 1.30 10.97
CA ASP A 13 12.33 1.90 11.29
C ASP A 13 13.44 1.34 10.38
N ILE A 14 14.11 2.26 9.71
CA ILE A 14 15.35 2.03 8.97
C ILE A 14 16.43 2.85 9.68
N PRO A 15 17.43 2.20 10.29
CA PRO A 15 18.48 2.92 11.01
C PRO A 15 19.39 3.68 10.04
N ASN A 16 20.05 4.71 10.58
CA ASN A 16 21.12 5.47 9.93
C ASN A 16 20.72 6.29 8.69
N LEU A 17 19.45 6.68 8.58
CA LEU A 17 18.99 7.56 7.49
C LEU A 17 19.57 8.98 7.57
N ASN A 18 19.96 9.43 8.77
CA ASN A 18 20.45 10.78 9.04
C ASN A 18 21.97 10.83 9.33
N GLU A 19 22.70 9.72 9.15
CA GLU A 19 24.15 9.75 9.38
C GLU A 19 24.86 10.57 8.28
N PRO A 20 25.78 11.48 8.65
CA PRO A 20 26.58 12.22 7.69
C PRO A 20 27.63 11.29 7.06
N ASP A 21 27.19 10.43 6.16
CA ASP A 21 28.08 9.60 5.33
C ASP A 21 28.37 10.33 4.01
N PRO A 22 29.64 10.58 3.65
CA PRO A 22 30.01 11.16 2.35
C PRO A 22 29.56 10.32 1.15
N ASN A 23 29.20 9.05 1.36
CA ASN A 23 28.62 8.16 0.35
C ASN A 23 27.24 7.65 0.78
N ASN A 24 26.29 8.54 1.08
CA ASN A 24 24.93 8.23 1.56
C ASN A 24 24.07 7.36 0.59
N ARG A 25 24.58 6.17 0.28
CA ARG A 25 24.06 5.15 -0.63
C ARG A 25 22.78 4.55 -0.09
N VAL A 26 22.59 4.54 1.23
CA VAL A 26 21.37 4.06 1.87
C VAL A 26 20.22 5.02 1.58
N ASN A 27 20.44 6.34 1.71
CA ASN A 27 19.42 7.33 1.39
C ASN A 27 19.11 7.40 -0.11
N GLY A 28 20.14 7.34 -0.96
CA GLY A 28 19.94 7.26 -2.42
C GLY A 28 19.11 6.03 -2.83
N LEU A 29 19.50 4.84 -2.35
CA LEU A 29 18.76 3.61 -2.59
C LEU A 29 17.32 3.67 -2.02
N LEU A 30 17.13 4.25 -0.84
CA LEU A 30 15.80 4.39 -0.26
C LEU A 30 14.93 5.33 -1.10
N SER A 31 15.46 6.44 -1.59
CA SER A 31 14.75 7.34 -2.49
C SER A 31 14.32 6.65 -3.79
N ASP A 32 15.21 5.85 -4.39
CA ASP A 32 14.88 5.07 -5.58
C ASP A 32 13.78 4.03 -5.30
N ILE A 33 13.87 3.34 -4.16
CA ILE A 33 12.85 2.37 -3.73
C ILE A 33 11.52 3.04 -3.45
N ILE A 34 11.51 4.22 -2.83
CA ILE A 34 10.28 4.98 -2.60
C ILE A 34 9.64 5.36 -3.95
N GLN A 35 10.41 5.91 -4.90
CA GLN A 35 9.90 6.27 -6.22
C GLN A 35 9.30 5.06 -6.95
N GLN A 36 9.98 3.92 -6.89
CA GLN A 36 9.50 2.68 -7.49
C GLN A 36 8.23 2.16 -6.79
N ALA A 37 8.21 2.17 -5.46
CA ALA A 37 7.06 1.76 -4.66
C ALA A 37 5.83 2.62 -4.97
N GLU A 38 5.99 3.95 -5.02
CA GLU A 38 4.92 4.88 -5.38
C GLU A 38 4.37 4.58 -6.78
N LYS A 39 5.27 4.43 -7.75
CA LYS A 39 4.88 4.10 -9.12
C LYS A 39 4.11 2.79 -9.18
N ASP A 40 4.61 1.72 -8.58
CA ASP A 40 4.02 0.39 -8.69
C ASP A 40 2.65 0.32 -8.03
N VAL A 41 2.51 0.89 -6.82
CA VAL A 41 1.24 0.89 -6.08
C VAL A 41 0.20 1.76 -6.78
N LEU A 42 0.56 2.95 -7.23
CA LEU A 42 -0.37 3.85 -7.89
C LEU A 42 -0.73 3.35 -9.29
N LEU A 43 0.23 2.80 -10.04
CA LEU A 43 -0.05 2.17 -11.34
C LEU A 43 -1.02 1.00 -11.17
N LEU A 44 -0.82 0.19 -10.12
CA LEU A 44 -1.69 -0.92 -9.81
C LEU A 44 -3.11 -0.46 -9.47
N ALA A 45 -3.28 0.62 -8.70
CA ALA A 45 -4.60 1.11 -8.29
C ALA A 45 -5.32 1.92 -9.37
N PHE A 46 -4.64 2.90 -9.96
CA PHE A 46 -5.20 3.89 -10.89
C PHE A 46 -5.27 3.38 -12.33
N GLY A 47 -4.33 2.52 -12.72
CA GLY A 47 -3.99 2.31 -14.12
C GLY A 47 -3.13 3.45 -14.68
N TYR A 48 -2.66 3.27 -15.91
CA TYR A 48 -1.67 4.16 -16.52
C TYR A 48 -2.20 5.58 -16.75
N GLU A 49 -3.42 5.75 -17.27
CA GLU A 49 -3.96 7.06 -17.65
C GLU A 49 -4.15 7.99 -16.45
N MET A 50 -4.83 7.50 -15.40
CA MET A 50 -5.03 8.27 -14.18
C MET A 50 -3.70 8.50 -13.43
N LEU A 51 -2.75 7.56 -13.47
CA LEU A 51 -1.42 7.79 -12.91
C LEU A 51 -0.70 8.97 -13.59
N GLU A 52 -0.66 8.99 -14.92
CA GLU A 52 0.01 10.06 -15.66
C GLU A 52 -0.64 11.42 -15.42
N ASP A 53 -1.97 11.47 -15.25
CA ASP A 53 -2.65 12.69 -14.86
C ASP A 53 -2.33 13.13 -13.42
N PHE A 54 -2.39 12.19 -12.47
CA PHE A 54 -2.09 12.44 -11.07
C PHE A 54 -0.66 12.94 -10.85
N ARG A 55 0.33 12.41 -11.60
CA ARG A 55 1.74 12.79 -11.46
C ARG A 55 2.02 14.26 -11.75
N LYS A 56 1.19 14.93 -12.56
CA LYS A 56 1.31 16.37 -12.86
C LYS A 56 1.14 17.23 -11.61
N TYR A 57 0.46 16.71 -10.60
CA TYR A 57 0.16 17.39 -9.35
C TYR A 57 1.10 17.02 -8.20
N ILE A 58 2.10 16.17 -8.43
CA ILE A 58 3.10 15.84 -7.41
C ILE A 58 4.19 16.90 -7.42
N LYS A 59 4.40 17.57 -6.29
CA LYS A 59 5.44 18.60 -6.15
C LYS A 59 6.85 17.97 -6.25
N PRO A 60 7.83 18.65 -6.89
CA PRO A 60 9.23 18.20 -6.90
C PRO A 60 9.80 17.98 -5.49
N GLU A 61 9.46 18.87 -4.56
CA GLU A 61 9.89 18.87 -3.15
C GLU A 61 9.12 17.88 -2.26
N GLY A 62 8.08 17.23 -2.79
CA GLY A 62 7.27 16.27 -2.06
C GLY A 62 5.84 16.74 -1.80
N GLY A 63 4.91 15.79 -1.77
CA GLY A 63 3.49 16.05 -1.53
C GLY A 63 2.71 16.46 -2.79
N LEU A 64 1.50 16.97 -2.58
CA LEU A 64 0.54 17.30 -3.64
C LEU A 64 0.41 18.82 -3.83
N ALA A 65 0.25 19.26 -5.08
CA ALA A 65 0.02 20.65 -5.49
C ALA A 65 -1.27 21.22 -4.89
N ASP A 66 -1.26 22.50 -4.54
CA ASP A 66 -2.39 23.16 -3.86
C ASP A 66 -3.57 23.36 -4.83
N ASP A 67 -3.29 23.40 -6.13
CA ASP A 67 -4.26 23.48 -7.23
C ASP A 67 -4.75 22.10 -7.72
N ALA A 68 -4.29 21.01 -7.08
CA ALA A 68 -4.74 19.67 -7.43
C ALA A 68 -6.27 19.54 -7.27
N PRO A 69 -6.93 18.79 -8.17
CA PRO A 69 -8.34 18.45 -8.04
C PRO A 69 -8.68 17.88 -6.66
N ASN A 70 -9.87 18.23 -6.14
CA ASN A 70 -10.29 17.79 -4.80
C ASN A 70 -10.30 16.26 -4.66
N GLY A 71 -10.66 15.51 -5.71
CA GLY A 71 -10.58 14.04 -5.67
C GLY A 71 -9.17 13.53 -5.41
N TYR A 72 -8.13 14.16 -5.98
CA TYR A 72 -6.75 13.77 -5.72
C TYR A 72 -6.29 14.15 -4.31
N LYS A 73 -6.77 15.29 -3.79
CA LYS A 73 -6.55 15.66 -2.38
C LYS A 73 -7.20 14.65 -1.44
N ASP A 74 -8.43 14.23 -1.74
CA ASP A 74 -9.18 13.26 -0.95
C ASP A 74 -8.47 11.88 -0.97
N ILE A 75 -7.86 11.49 -2.09
CA ILE A 75 -7.02 10.28 -2.15
C ILE A 75 -5.79 10.42 -1.23
N VAL A 76 -5.08 11.55 -1.30
CA VAL A 76 -3.82 11.73 -0.59
C VAL A 76 -4.01 11.90 0.91
N PHE A 77 -4.94 12.77 1.32
CA PHE A 77 -5.13 13.18 2.72
C PHE A 77 -6.28 12.46 3.43
N GLY A 78 -7.08 11.68 2.69
CA GLY A 78 -8.22 10.97 3.23
C GLY A 78 -9.52 11.77 3.19
N LYS A 79 -10.63 11.05 3.32
CA LYS A 79 -11.98 11.62 3.31
C LYS A 79 -12.96 10.69 4.00
N SER A 80 -13.90 11.28 4.74
CA SER A 80 -15.10 10.57 5.19
C SER A 80 -16.25 10.78 4.22
N TYR A 81 -16.97 9.71 3.90
CA TYR A 81 -18.15 9.74 3.03
C TYR A 81 -19.25 8.84 3.60
N THR A 82 -20.46 9.01 3.11
CA THR A 82 -21.62 8.18 3.48
C THR A 82 -22.02 7.33 2.29
N LYS A 83 -22.32 6.06 2.54
CA LYS A 83 -22.79 5.11 1.55
C LYS A 83 -24.02 4.40 2.08
N GLU A 84 -25.00 4.17 1.20
CA GLU A 84 -26.15 3.33 1.53
C GLU A 84 -25.75 1.86 1.42
N ILE A 85 -25.85 1.13 2.52
CA ILE A 85 -25.56 -0.30 2.61
C ILE A 85 -26.78 -0.97 3.23
N HIS A 86 -27.45 -1.84 2.47
CA HIS A 86 -28.67 -2.55 2.88
C HIS A 86 -29.80 -1.59 3.32
N GLY A 87 -29.93 -0.43 2.67
CA GLY A 87 -30.95 0.58 3.00
C GLY A 87 -30.59 1.49 4.18
N GLU A 88 -29.41 1.30 4.79
CA GLU A 88 -28.92 2.15 5.88
C GLU A 88 -27.76 3.03 5.40
N GLN A 89 -27.81 4.31 5.76
CA GLN A 89 -26.69 5.23 5.53
C GLN A 89 -25.57 4.93 6.53
N LYS A 90 -24.45 4.40 6.05
CA LYS A 90 -23.27 4.09 6.86
C LYS A 90 -22.14 5.07 6.54
N LYS A 91 -21.39 5.46 7.57
CA LYS A 91 -20.22 6.32 7.45
C LYS A 91 -19.00 5.47 7.14
N CYS A 92 -18.34 5.78 6.03
CA CYS A 92 -17.09 5.19 5.59
C CYS A 92 -15.96 6.24 5.70
N ILE A 93 -14.75 5.81 6.06
CA ILE A 93 -13.59 6.67 6.30
C ILE A 93 -12.38 6.09 5.57
N TRP A 94 -11.88 6.87 4.61
CA TRP A 94 -10.58 6.68 3.99
C TRP A 94 -9.55 7.55 4.71
N PHE A 95 -8.45 6.96 5.19
CA PHE A 95 -7.42 7.68 5.96
C PHE A 95 -6.36 8.40 5.11
N GLY A 96 -6.40 8.21 3.79
CA GLY A 96 -5.43 8.83 2.89
C GLY A 96 -4.23 7.93 2.59
N LEU A 97 -3.52 8.28 1.51
CA LEU A 97 -2.18 7.75 1.25
C LEU A 97 -1.18 8.22 2.31
N LEU A 98 -1.39 9.41 2.88
CA LEU A 98 -0.54 10.04 3.87
C LEU A 98 -1.32 10.22 5.18
N GLU A 99 -1.06 9.35 6.16
CA GLU A 99 -1.62 9.46 7.51
C GLU A 99 -0.66 10.28 8.39
N GLU A 100 -1.16 11.27 9.14
CA GLU A 100 -0.31 12.14 9.98
C GLU A 100 -0.13 11.65 11.43
N TYR A 101 -1.13 10.94 11.99
CA TYR A 101 -1.15 10.56 13.41
C TYR A 101 -1.61 9.12 13.64
N PRO A 102 -0.69 8.16 13.91
CA PRO A 102 0.76 8.29 13.75
C PRO A 102 1.16 8.44 12.28
N LYS A 103 2.29 9.10 12.01
CA LYS A 103 2.79 9.29 10.65
C LYS A 103 3.00 7.93 9.97
N SER A 104 2.15 7.61 9.01
CA SER A 104 2.12 6.30 8.36
C SER A 104 1.62 6.42 6.92
N SER A 105 2.01 5.48 6.07
CA SER A 105 1.58 5.46 4.68
C SER A 105 1.61 4.04 4.16
N LEU A 106 0.60 3.65 3.39
CA LEU A 106 0.62 2.37 2.67
C LEU A 106 1.80 2.28 1.69
N LEU A 107 2.22 3.42 1.13
CA LEU A 107 3.37 3.52 0.23
C LEU A 107 4.67 3.24 1.00
N ALA A 108 4.76 3.71 2.24
CA ALA A 108 5.90 3.45 3.11
C ALA A 108 5.96 1.98 3.54
N ASP A 109 4.81 1.36 3.81
CA ASP A 109 4.73 -0.07 4.14
C ASP A 109 5.27 -0.94 2.98
N TYR A 110 4.90 -0.62 1.74
CA TYR A 110 5.40 -1.32 0.54
C TYR A 110 6.89 -1.01 0.24
N ALA A 111 7.30 0.24 0.35
CA ALA A 111 8.70 0.64 0.20
C ALA A 111 9.61 -0.05 1.24
N TYR A 112 9.15 -0.18 2.48
CA TYR A 112 9.89 -0.90 3.52
C TYR A 112 10.01 -2.39 3.21
N PHE A 113 8.94 -3.00 2.70
CA PHE A 113 8.96 -4.39 2.21
C PHE A 113 10.03 -4.56 1.12
N LEU A 114 10.02 -3.72 0.08
CA LEU A 114 11.02 -3.75 -0.99
C LEU A 114 12.44 -3.54 -0.46
N PHE A 115 12.64 -2.56 0.42
CA PHE A 115 13.93 -2.28 1.03
C PHE A 115 14.49 -3.49 1.79
N LYS A 116 13.68 -4.13 2.63
CA LYS A 116 14.11 -5.31 3.39
C LYS A 116 14.33 -6.53 2.51
N THR A 117 13.59 -6.67 1.41
CA THR A 117 13.82 -7.72 0.42
C THR A 117 15.14 -7.50 -0.33
N HIS A 118 15.42 -6.29 -0.79
CA HIS A 118 16.68 -5.97 -1.49
C HIS A 118 17.91 -6.05 -0.57
N LYS A 119 17.76 -5.73 0.72
CA LYS A 119 18.86 -5.82 1.71
C LYS A 119 19.00 -7.19 2.37
N ALA A 120 18.14 -8.16 2.03
CA ALA A 120 18.23 -9.51 2.59
C ALA A 120 19.52 -10.24 2.16
N THR A 121 20.01 -9.92 0.96
CA THR A 121 21.27 -10.41 0.40
C THR A 121 22.11 -9.23 -0.09
N GLN A 122 23.40 -9.46 -0.30
CA GLN A 122 24.31 -8.48 -0.87
C GLN A 122 24.92 -9.03 -2.15
N THR A 123 24.73 -8.32 -3.26
CA THR A 123 25.45 -8.62 -4.50
C THR A 123 26.94 -8.33 -4.30
N THR A 124 27.76 -9.35 -4.48
CA THR A 124 29.23 -9.28 -4.51
C THR A 124 29.71 -9.53 -5.95
N GLU A 125 30.99 -9.27 -6.23
CA GLU A 125 31.59 -9.52 -7.56
C GLU A 125 31.42 -11.00 -8.02
N PHE A 126 31.23 -11.92 -7.09
CA PHE A 126 31.09 -13.36 -7.36
C PHE A 126 29.66 -13.90 -7.17
N GLY A 127 28.66 -13.03 -6.97
CA GLY A 127 27.24 -13.40 -6.81
C GLY A 127 26.61 -12.88 -5.51
N GLU A 128 25.42 -13.40 -5.15
CA GLU A 128 24.70 -13.02 -3.94
C GLU A 128 25.31 -13.66 -2.68
N ALA A 129 25.72 -12.83 -1.73
CA ALA A 129 26.26 -13.27 -0.45
C ALA A 129 25.31 -12.94 0.70
N LYS A 130 25.22 -13.85 1.66
CA LYS A 130 24.58 -13.58 2.95
C LYS A 130 25.49 -12.73 3.81
N VAL A 131 24.99 -11.61 4.32
CA VAL A 131 25.74 -10.75 5.25
C VAL A 131 25.97 -11.51 6.55
N ASN A 132 27.24 -11.75 6.90
CA ASN A 132 27.65 -12.34 8.17
C ASN A 132 28.27 -11.26 9.07
N PRO A 133 27.55 -10.75 10.08
CA PRO A 133 28.05 -9.67 10.91
C PRO A 133 29.21 -10.14 11.80
N LYS A 134 30.30 -9.36 11.87
CA LYS A 134 31.43 -9.62 12.78
C LYS A 134 31.05 -9.46 14.26
N VAL A 135 30.04 -8.64 14.54
CA VAL A 135 29.47 -8.40 15.87
C VAL A 135 27.95 -8.41 15.75
N GLY A 136 27.28 -9.30 16.50
CA GLY A 136 25.82 -9.45 16.50
C GLY A 136 25.34 -10.85 16.11
N ARG A 137 24.09 -11.19 16.42
CA ARG A 137 23.45 -12.45 16.00
C ARG A 137 22.62 -12.20 14.75
N THR A 138 22.81 -13.01 13.72
CA THR A 138 21.94 -13.02 12.54
C THR A 138 20.55 -13.47 12.94
N VAL A 139 19.60 -12.55 12.91
CA VAL A 139 18.17 -12.82 13.12
C VAL A 139 17.44 -12.73 11.79
N SER A 140 16.39 -13.55 11.63
CA SER A 140 15.59 -13.55 10.41
C SER A 140 14.85 -12.22 10.23
N SER A 141 14.94 -11.63 9.04
CA SER A 141 14.16 -10.45 8.65
C SER A 141 12.72 -10.81 8.23
N THR A 142 12.42 -12.10 8.03
CA THR A 142 11.12 -12.60 7.53
C THR A 142 9.93 -12.07 8.33
N PRO A 143 9.93 -12.06 9.68
CA PRO A 143 8.77 -11.55 10.43
C PRO A 143 8.46 -10.08 10.13
N LYS A 144 9.50 -9.24 9.93
CA LYS A 144 9.33 -7.82 9.59
C LYS A 144 8.81 -7.65 8.16
N ILE A 145 9.39 -8.38 7.21
CA ILE A 145 8.97 -8.39 5.80
C ILE A 145 7.51 -8.81 5.67
N VAL A 146 7.13 -9.93 6.29
CA VAL A 146 5.76 -10.47 6.26
C VAL A 146 4.79 -9.48 6.89
N ARG A 147 5.14 -8.88 8.04
CA ARG A 147 4.29 -7.87 8.68
C ARG A 147 4.08 -6.65 7.79
N SER A 148 5.15 -6.06 7.23
CA SER A 148 5.03 -4.89 6.35
C SER A 148 4.18 -5.18 5.11
N TRP A 149 4.34 -6.37 4.52
CA TRP A 149 3.52 -6.81 3.40
C TRP A 149 2.05 -6.94 3.77
N ASN A 150 1.75 -7.59 4.90
CA ASN A 150 0.36 -7.80 5.33
C ASN A 150 -0.32 -6.48 5.73
N THR A 151 0.40 -5.55 6.38
CA THR A 151 -0.11 -4.20 6.67
C THR A 151 -0.36 -3.41 5.39
N PHE A 152 0.53 -3.48 4.40
CA PHE A 152 0.29 -2.90 3.09
C PHE A 152 -0.99 -3.47 2.45
N LEU A 153 -1.15 -4.80 2.44
CA LEU A 153 -2.34 -5.43 1.85
C LEU A 153 -3.64 -5.04 2.56
N GLU A 154 -3.63 -4.96 3.88
CA GLU A 154 -4.78 -4.52 4.67
C GLU A 154 -5.21 -3.10 4.29
N LYS A 155 -4.26 -2.17 4.14
CA LYS A 155 -4.55 -0.78 3.72
C LYS A 155 -4.91 -0.67 2.24
N PHE A 156 -4.27 -1.45 1.38
CA PHE A 156 -4.42 -1.36 -0.08
C PHE A 156 -5.73 -2.00 -0.55
N GLN A 157 -5.90 -3.30 -0.32
CA GLN A 157 -7.10 -4.05 -0.75
C GLN A 157 -8.02 -4.37 0.43
N GLY A 158 -7.49 -4.56 1.64
CA GLY A 158 -8.29 -5.02 2.79
C GLY A 158 -8.97 -6.35 2.50
N ASN A 159 -10.20 -6.49 2.99
CA ASN A 159 -11.08 -7.61 2.66
C ASN A 159 -12.00 -7.31 1.48
N PHE A 160 -11.75 -6.25 0.72
CA PHE A 160 -12.63 -5.85 -0.38
C PHE A 160 -12.57 -6.86 -1.53
N ILE A 161 -13.68 -7.52 -1.80
CA ILE A 161 -13.88 -8.37 -2.98
C ILE A 161 -15.00 -7.75 -3.82
N ARG A 162 -14.65 -7.25 -5.01
CA ARG A 162 -15.59 -6.57 -5.89
C ARG A 162 -16.64 -7.51 -6.48
N ASP A 163 -16.20 -8.67 -6.97
CA ASP A 163 -17.05 -9.62 -7.67
C ASP A 163 -17.14 -10.90 -6.84
N ALA A 164 -18.36 -11.28 -6.45
CA ALA A 164 -18.62 -12.57 -5.82
C ALA A 164 -18.34 -13.70 -6.82
N ASP A 165 -17.68 -14.77 -6.39
CA ASP A 165 -17.57 -15.99 -7.20
C ASP A 165 -18.91 -16.76 -7.27
N GLY A 166 -19.83 -16.48 -6.34
CA GLY A 166 -21.20 -16.99 -6.35
C GLY A 166 -22.06 -16.37 -5.24
N PHE A 167 -23.32 -16.80 -5.17
CA PHE A 167 -24.27 -16.36 -4.14
C PHE A 167 -24.86 -17.57 -3.40
N THR A 168 -25.09 -17.43 -2.10
CA THR A 168 -25.84 -18.41 -1.30
C THR A 168 -27.31 -18.43 -1.70
N LEU A 169 -28.05 -19.46 -1.26
CA LEU A 169 -29.51 -19.53 -1.45
C LEU A 169 -30.25 -18.32 -0.84
N GLU A 170 -29.65 -17.68 0.16
CA GLU A 170 -30.15 -16.49 0.86
C GLU A 170 -29.77 -15.18 0.14
N GLY A 171 -29.00 -15.26 -0.96
CA GLY A 171 -28.57 -14.11 -1.76
C GLY A 171 -27.29 -13.43 -1.29
N ALA A 172 -26.60 -13.95 -0.27
CA ALA A 172 -25.32 -13.41 0.18
C ALA A 172 -24.19 -13.85 -0.78
N GLY A 173 -23.36 -12.90 -1.22
CA GLY A 173 -22.22 -13.20 -2.08
C GLY A 173 -21.10 -13.93 -1.34
N TYR A 174 -20.39 -14.82 -2.03
CA TYR A 174 -19.19 -15.47 -1.50
C TYR A 174 -18.07 -15.50 -2.54
N ALA A 175 -16.84 -15.66 -2.09
CA ALA A 175 -15.66 -15.81 -2.93
C ALA A 175 -14.88 -17.08 -2.58
N PHE A 176 -14.31 -17.75 -3.57
CA PHE A 176 -13.40 -18.87 -3.38
C PHE A 176 -11.99 -18.34 -3.10
N VAL A 177 -11.47 -18.66 -1.92
CA VAL A 177 -10.16 -18.21 -1.44
C VAL A 177 -9.33 -19.43 -1.06
N ASN A 178 -8.33 -19.75 -1.88
CA ASN A 178 -7.42 -20.88 -1.66
C ASN A 178 -8.16 -22.21 -1.38
N GLY A 179 -9.27 -22.47 -2.06
CA GLY A 179 -10.07 -23.69 -1.91
C GLY A 179 -11.08 -23.67 -0.75
N GLY A 180 -11.14 -22.60 0.05
CA GLY A 180 -12.23 -22.33 1.00
C GLY A 180 -13.24 -21.32 0.45
N VAL A 181 -14.43 -21.28 1.05
CA VAL A 181 -15.46 -20.27 0.74
C VAL A 181 -15.37 -19.14 1.77
N ASP A 182 -15.15 -17.92 1.32
CA ASP A 182 -15.15 -16.70 2.12
C ASP A 182 -16.47 -15.95 1.89
N TYR A 183 -17.25 -15.83 2.95
CA TYR A 183 -18.54 -15.12 2.96
C TYR A 183 -18.40 -13.67 3.44
N TYR A 184 -17.26 -13.29 4.02
CA TYR A 184 -17.08 -11.99 4.68
C TYR A 184 -16.35 -10.98 3.79
N GLY A 185 -15.58 -11.43 2.79
CA GLY A 185 -14.89 -10.53 1.88
C GLY A 185 -15.78 -9.86 0.83
N VAL A 186 -16.99 -10.38 0.61
CA VAL A 186 -17.91 -9.89 -0.44
C VAL A 186 -18.89 -8.83 0.09
N GLU A 187 -19.04 -8.71 1.40
CA GLU A 187 -19.93 -7.70 1.99
C GLU A 187 -19.31 -6.30 1.99
N GLU A 188 -20.14 -5.29 1.75
CA GLU A 188 -19.72 -3.90 1.80
C GLU A 188 -19.45 -3.46 3.25
N HIS A 189 -18.19 -3.24 3.59
CA HIS A 189 -17.79 -2.80 4.93
C HIS A 189 -17.73 -1.28 5.02
N CYS A 190 -18.53 -0.65 5.90
CA CYS A 190 -18.30 0.74 6.30
C CYS A 190 -17.60 0.82 7.66
N GLY A 191 -16.88 1.92 7.88
CA GLY A 191 -15.92 2.11 8.97
C GLY A 191 -14.60 2.61 8.41
N ARG A 192 -13.51 1.86 8.60
CA ARG A 192 -12.24 2.07 7.89
C ARG A 192 -12.26 1.31 6.57
N VAL A 193 -12.11 2.02 5.46
CA VAL A 193 -12.08 1.41 4.12
C VAL A 193 -10.65 1.29 3.59
N SER A 194 -10.40 0.29 2.75
CA SER A 194 -9.13 0.15 2.03
C SER A 194 -9.05 1.12 0.85
N PHE A 195 -7.84 1.30 0.30
CA PHE A 195 -7.63 2.20 -0.83
C PHE A 195 -8.44 1.80 -2.06
N LEU A 196 -8.45 0.52 -2.41
CA LEU A 196 -9.24 0.01 -3.53
C LEU A 196 -10.74 0.18 -3.29
N GLN A 197 -11.23 -0.09 -2.08
CA GLN A 197 -12.64 0.13 -1.76
C GLN A 197 -13.03 1.60 -1.90
N TYR A 198 -12.19 2.53 -1.39
CA TYR A 198 -12.45 3.96 -1.52
C TYR A 198 -12.56 4.41 -2.98
N LEU A 199 -11.61 3.98 -3.83
CA LEU A 199 -11.62 4.30 -5.27
C LEU A 199 -12.83 3.70 -5.98
N HIS A 200 -13.25 2.50 -5.59
CA HIS A 200 -14.43 1.85 -6.14
C HIS A 200 -15.72 2.59 -5.74
N ASP A 201 -15.89 2.89 -4.45
CA ASP A 201 -17.08 3.56 -3.92
C ASP A 201 -17.27 4.97 -4.49
N ASN A 202 -16.16 5.67 -4.79
CA ASN A 202 -16.16 7.02 -5.32
C ASN A 202 -15.79 7.05 -6.82
N ARG A 203 -16.01 5.95 -7.55
CA ARG A 203 -15.61 5.81 -8.96
C ARG A 203 -16.18 6.90 -9.86
N SER A 204 -17.37 7.41 -9.55
CA SER A 204 -18.00 8.53 -10.28
C SER A 204 -17.10 9.77 -10.34
N ASP A 205 -16.26 9.96 -9.32
CA ASP A 205 -15.41 11.15 -9.17
C ASP A 205 -14.08 10.98 -9.94
N TYR A 206 -13.80 9.77 -10.44
CA TYR A 206 -12.53 9.40 -11.10
C TYR A 206 -12.78 8.83 -12.51
N PRO A 207 -13.03 9.67 -13.53
CA PRO A 207 -13.37 9.20 -14.87
C PRO A 207 -12.23 8.45 -15.57
N LEU A 208 -10.97 8.72 -15.19
CA LEU A 208 -9.78 8.07 -15.74
C LEU A 208 -9.40 6.76 -15.03
N LEU A 209 -10.13 6.39 -13.97
CA LEU A 209 -9.82 5.21 -13.17
C LEU A 209 -10.10 3.94 -13.95
N ASN A 210 -9.05 3.14 -14.15
CA ASN A 210 -9.20 1.83 -14.77
C ASN A 210 -9.86 0.84 -13.79
N GLY A 211 -11.02 0.30 -14.15
CA GLY A 211 -11.74 -0.66 -13.32
C GLY A 211 -11.14 -2.07 -13.26
N ASP A 212 -10.12 -2.39 -14.08
CA ASP A 212 -9.51 -3.73 -14.07
C ASP A 212 -8.56 -3.96 -12.88
N SER A 213 -8.05 -2.90 -12.25
CA SER A 213 -7.18 -2.99 -11.08
C SER A 213 -7.85 -3.71 -9.90
N PHE A 214 -9.17 -3.57 -9.76
CA PHE A 214 -9.97 -4.19 -8.71
C PHE A 214 -10.07 -5.72 -8.79
N LYS A 215 -9.60 -6.33 -9.89
CA LYS A 215 -9.56 -7.79 -10.06
C LYS A 215 -8.29 -8.41 -9.47
N MET A 216 -7.25 -7.61 -9.16
CA MET A 216 -5.98 -8.14 -8.66
C MET A 216 -6.07 -8.43 -7.17
N ARG A 217 -6.05 -9.71 -6.81
CA ARG A 217 -5.99 -10.16 -5.41
C ARG A 217 -4.57 -10.54 -5.03
N MET A 218 -3.90 -9.66 -4.29
CA MET A 218 -2.60 -9.98 -3.72
C MET A 218 -2.77 -10.90 -2.50
N LYS A 219 -1.85 -11.85 -2.35
CA LYS A 219 -1.93 -12.87 -1.29
C LYS A 219 -1.22 -12.41 -0.01
N ILE A 220 -1.91 -12.54 1.12
CA ILE A 220 -1.31 -12.42 2.46
C ILE A 220 -0.17 -13.44 2.57
N LYS A 221 0.96 -13.01 3.11
CA LYS A 221 2.09 -13.91 3.36
C LYS A 221 1.95 -14.49 4.76
N ASN A 222 2.10 -15.81 4.86
CA ASN A 222 2.18 -16.48 6.15
C ASN A 222 3.55 -16.23 6.78
N THR A 223 3.62 -16.18 8.11
CA THR A 223 4.86 -16.00 8.86
C THR A 223 5.82 -17.19 8.77
N TRP A 224 5.34 -18.32 8.23
CA TRP A 224 6.03 -19.61 8.20
C TRP A 224 6.24 -20.13 6.76
N SER A 225 6.77 -19.34 5.83
CA SER A 225 7.27 -19.88 4.54
C SER A 225 8.08 -18.86 3.74
N ILE A 226 9.39 -19.10 3.61
CA ILE A 226 10.08 -19.09 2.31
C ILE A 226 10.35 -20.56 2.00
#